data_AF-I3SF14-F1
#
_entry.id   AF-I3SF14-F1
#
_cell.length_a   1.000
_cell.length_b   1.000
_cell.length_c   1.000
_cell.angle_alpha   90.00
_cell.angle_beta   90.00
_cell.angle_gamma   90.00
#
_symmetry.space_group_name_H-M   'P 1'
#
loop_
_entity.id
_entity.type
_entity.pdbx_description
1 polymer ?
#
loop_
_entity_poly.entity_id
_entity_poly.type
_entity_poly.pdbx_seq_one_letter_code
_entity_poly.pdbx_strand_id
1 'polypeptide(L)'
;MALTLIILTSSILQMTQVSFVFARCIGEVITQLKNDNYLRIKIVSIAPSETNEIHYRNLFWQNEANINWVNYQFYNQSKAVSTLDDFLKLYDQVSRNYKPSIVLPGVSTDKLHIEPVDKMPREHFIAGCGHLLQIASLPGVFLWNADDSTIPLPNENKPFVLEDILQSLLIG
;
A
#
# COMPACT_ATOMS: atom_id res chain seq x y z
N MET A 1 -4.97 1.75 -19.63
CA MET A 1 -5.69 0.78 -18.79
C MET A 1 -4.69 0.26 -17.77
N ALA A 2 -4.75 0.77 -16.54
CA ALA A 2 -3.91 0.29 -15.45
C ALA A 2 -4.64 -0.91 -14.83
N LEU A 3 -4.11 -2.12 -15.03
CA LEU A 3 -4.65 -3.31 -14.41
C LEU A 3 -3.95 -3.45 -13.04
N THR A 4 -4.63 -3.05 -11.96
CA THR A 4 -4.14 -3.28 -10.60
C THR A 4 -4.42 -4.74 -10.25
N LEU A 5 -3.40 -5.59 -10.34
CA LEU A 5 -3.49 -7.00 -9.94
C LEU A 5 -3.30 -7.09 -8.42
N ILE A 6 -4.39 -7.06 -7.64
CA ILE A 6 -4.38 -7.28 -6.20
C ILE A 6 -4.52 -8.78 -5.94
N ILE A 7 -3.47 -9.45 -5.45
CA ILE A 7 -3.49 -10.89 -5.13
C ILE A 7 -3.56 -11.09 -3.62
N LEU A 8 -4.77 -11.14 -3.06
CA LEU A 8 -4.96 -11.49 -1.65
C LEU A 8 -4.86 -13.01 -1.49
N THR A 9 -3.83 -13.51 -0.79
CA THR A 9 -3.78 -14.91 -0.35
C THR A 9 -3.73 -15.00 1.17
N SER A 10 -4.67 -15.75 1.75
CA SER A 10 -4.74 -16.12 3.16
C SER A 10 -3.97 -17.42 3.46
N SER A 11 -3.51 -17.52 4.70
CA SER A 11 -2.46 -18.37 5.27
C SER A 11 -2.68 -19.90 5.25
N ILE A 12 -1.59 -20.67 5.14
CA ILE A 12 -1.10 -21.77 6.02
C ILE A 12 -0.21 -22.77 5.23
N LEU A 13 0.90 -23.19 5.89
CA LEU A 13 1.93 -24.22 5.58
C LEU A 13 3.30 -23.74 5.08
N GLN A 14 4.36 -24.23 5.75
CA GLN A 14 5.80 -24.05 5.53
C GLN A 14 6.25 -22.68 4.95
N MET A 15 6.56 -21.74 5.85
CA MET A 15 6.79 -20.31 5.56
C MET A 15 7.82 -20.00 4.46
N THR A 16 8.81 -20.86 4.21
CA THR A 16 9.82 -20.62 3.16
C THR A 16 9.39 -21.15 1.80
N GLN A 17 8.86 -22.38 1.73
CA GLN A 17 8.43 -22.98 0.46
C GLN A 17 7.18 -22.33 -0.10
N VAL A 18 6.18 -22.02 0.72
CA VAL A 18 4.97 -21.31 0.24
C VAL A 18 5.30 -19.91 -0.24
N SER A 19 6.23 -19.23 0.43
CA SER A 19 6.71 -17.91 -0.02
C SER A 19 7.40 -17.98 -1.38
N PHE A 20 8.25 -18.98 -1.58
CA PHE A 20 8.93 -19.19 -2.86
C PHE A 20 7.95 -19.55 -3.99
N VAL A 21 7.01 -20.47 -3.73
CA VAL A 21 5.99 -20.87 -4.72
C VAL A 21 5.10 -19.68 -5.08
N PHE A 22 4.66 -18.89 -4.11
CA PHE A 22 3.92 -17.64 -4.35
C PHE A 22 4.72 -16.68 -5.24
N ALA A 23 5.95 -16.35 -4.85
CA ALA A 23 6.80 -15.42 -5.59
C ALA A 23 7.05 -15.87 -7.04
N ARG A 24 7.29 -17.18 -7.25
CA ARG A 24 7.45 -17.77 -8.58
C ARG A 24 6.19 -17.69 -9.41
N CYS A 25 5.07 -18.21 -8.89
CA CYS A 25 3.81 -18.26 -9.66
C CYS A 25 3.31 -16.86 -10.02
N ILE A 26 3.35 -15.92 -9.07
CA ILE A 26 2.91 -14.54 -9.35
C ILE A 26 3.91 -13.80 -10.26
N GLY A 27 5.22 -14.04 -10.09
CA GLY A 27 6.24 -13.50 -10.98
C GLY A 27 6.09 -13.96 -12.43
N GLU A 28 5.75 -15.24 -12.64
CA GLU A 28 5.46 -15.79 -13.98
C GLU A 28 4.24 -15.10 -14.62
N VAL A 29 3.16 -14.90 -13.85
CA VAL A 29 1.97 -14.17 -14.32
C VAL A 29 2.33 -12.73 -14.69
N ILE A 30 3.03 -12.00 -13.81
CA ILE A 30 3.46 -10.61 -14.06
C ILE A 30 4.31 -10.54 -15.34
N THR A 31 5.26 -11.45 -15.51
CA THR A 31 6.16 -11.47 -16.66
C THR A 31 5.40 -11.74 -17.95
N GLN A 32 4.50 -12.73 -17.96
CA GLN A 32 3.68 -13.03 -19.14
C GLN A 32 2.79 -11.84 -19.52
N LEU A 33 2.12 -11.23 -18.55
CA LEU A 33 1.23 -10.09 -18.80
C LEU A 33 1.97 -8.84 -19.30
N LYS A 34 3.20 -8.59 -18.83
CA LYS A 34 4.02 -7.46 -19.32
C LYS A 34 4.57 -7.71 -20.73
N ASN A 35 4.87 -8.96 -21.07
CA ASN A 35 5.39 -9.35 -22.39
C ASN A 35 4.28 -9.57 -23.43
N ASP A 36 3.01 -9.57 -23.01
CA ASP A 36 1.87 -9.66 -23.91
C ASP A 36 1.69 -8.34 -24.69
N ASN A 37 1.92 -8.43 -26.01
CA ASN A 37 1.85 -7.29 -26.93
C ASN A 37 0.42 -6.71 -27.08
N TYR A 38 -0.61 -7.48 -26.77
CA TYR A 38 -2.00 -7.06 -26.86
C TYR A 38 -2.47 -6.38 -25.57
N LEU A 39 -2.15 -6.95 -24.39
CA LEU A 39 -2.59 -6.42 -23.09
C LEU A 39 -1.86 -5.14 -22.68
N ARG A 40 -0.59 -4.98 -23.09
CA ARG A 40 0.22 -3.76 -22.88
C ARG A 40 0.24 -3.29 -21.43
N ILE A 41 0.42 -4.21 -20.47
CA ILE A 41 0.51 -3.89 -19.05
C ILE A 41 1.82 -3.14 -18.76
N LYS A 42 1.71 -1.84 -18.51
CA LYS A 42 2.86 -0.96 -18.25
C LYS A 42 3.24 -0.86 -16.79
N ILE A 43 2.21 -0.80 -15.93
CA ILE A 43 2.36 -0.54 -14.50
C ILE A 43 1.89 -1.78 -13.74
N VAL A 44 2.72 -2.24 -12.81
CA VAL A 44 2.41 -3.32 -11.89
C VAL A 44 2.66 -2.83 -10.48
N SER A 45 1.71 -3.06 -9.59
CA SER A 45 1.84 -2.77 -8.16
C SER A 45 1.58 -4.02 -7.34
N ILE A 46 2.22 -4.13 -6.19
CA ILE A 46 1.92 -5.15 -5.17
C ILE A 46 1.37 -4.48 -3.91
N ALA A 47 0.55 -5.18 -3.12
CA ALA A 47 -0.16 -4.58 -1.97
C ALA A 47 0.06 -5.34 -0.64
N PRO A 48 1.30 -5.35 -0.12
CA PRO A 48 1.62 -6.02 1.14
C PRO A 48 1.00 -5.35 2.37
N SER A 49 0.89 -6.13 3.45
CA SER A 49 0.63 -5.70 4.83
C SER A 49 1.56 -6.44 5.78
N GLU A 50 1.50 -6.17 7.10
CA GLU A 50 2.41 -6.79 8.08
C GLU A 50 2.42 -8.33 8.01
N THR A 51 1.24 -8.94 7.89
CA THR A 51 1.08 -10.40 8.01
C THR A 51 1.54 -11.18 6.80
N ASN A 52 1.59 -10.56 5.62
CA ASN A 52 1.98 -11.20 4.37
C ASN A 52 3.28 -10.63 3.76
N GLU A 53 3.93 -9.71 4.47
CA GLU A 53 5.09 -8.94 4.00
C GLU A 53 6.20 -9.85 3.46
N ILE A 54 6.48 -10.97 4.14
CA ILE A 54 7.56 -11.88 3.74
C ILE A 54 7.34 -12.50 2.34
N HIS A 55 6.09 -12.76 1.97
CA HIS A 55 5.72 -13.31 0.66
C HIS A 55 5.90 -12.28 -0.45
N TYR A 56 5.43 -11.07 -0.18
CA TYR A 56 5.51 -9.95 -1.10
C TYR A 56 6.91 -9.39 -1.27
N ARG A 57 7.72 -9.38 -0.21
CA ARG A 57 9.13 -9.01 -0.29
C ARG A 57 9.90 -10.00 -1.16
N ASN A 58 9.66 -11.29 -1.02
CA ASN A 58 10.26 -12.29 -1.90
C ASN A 58 9.81 -12.14 -3.35
N LEU A 59 8.52 -11.90 -3.60
CA LEU A 59 7.99 -11.58 -4.93
C LEU A 59 8.69 -10.35 -5.52
N PHE A 60 8.82 -9.28 -4.74
CA PHE A 60 9.47 -8.04 -5.17
C PHE A 60 10.91 -8.27 -5.60
N TRP A 61 11.76 -8.85 -4.75
CA TRP A 61 13.17 -9.02 -5.07
C TRP A 61 13.43 -10.00 -6.22
N GLN A 62 12.53 -10.95 -6.46
CA GLN A 62 12.61 -11.84 -7.63
C GLN A 62 12.13 -11.20 -8.94
N ASN A 63 11.31 -10.15 -8.87
CA ASN A 63 10.63 -9.55 -10.02
C ASN A 63 10.75 -8.03 -10.05
N GLU A 64 11.83 -7.49 -9.48
CA GLU A 64 11.99 -6.06 -9.21
C GLU A 64 11.81 -5.21 -10.48
N ALA A 65 12.43 -5.63 -11.59
CA ALA A 65 12.35 -4.91 -12.87
C ALA A 65 10.92 -4.81 -13.42
N ASN A 66 10.01 -5.65 -12.93
CA ASN A 66 8.65 -5.73 -13.41
C ASN A 66 7.65 -5.00 -12.50
N ILE A 67 8.01 -4.66 -11.26
CA ILE A 67 7.14 -4.06 -10.24
C ILE A 67 7.46 -2.57 -10.09
N ASN A 68 6.45 -1.72 -10.25
CA ASN A 68 6.60 -0.26 -10.23
C ASN A 68 6.30 0.35 -8.87
N TRP A 69 5.32 -0.21 -8.13
CA TRP A 69 4.83 0.37 -6.88
C TRP A 69 4.56 -0.70 -5.82
N VAL A 70 4.78 -0.32 -4.56
CA VAL A 70 4.44 -1.11 -3.38
C VAL A 70 3.39 -0.34 -2.59
N ASN A 71 2.13 -0.74 -2.73
CA ASN A 71 0.97 -0.17 -2.06
C ASN A 71 0.86 -0.77 -0.65
N TYR A 72 1.72 -0.32 0.28
CA TYR A 72 1.79 -0.92 1.61
C TYR A 72 0.61 -0.51 2.48
N GLN A 73 -0.12 -1.48 3.02
CA GLN A 73 -1.35 -1.28 3.80
C GLN A 73 -1.03 -0.87 5.24
N PHE A 74 -0.83 0.43 5.43
CA PHE A 74 -0.53 1.08 6.70
C PHE A 74 -1.67 0.91 7.73
N TYR A 75 -2.90 0.73 7.27
CA TYR A 75 -4.08 0.40 8.09
C TYR A 75 -4.16 -1.07 8.54
N ASN A 76 -3.32 -1.96 8.00
CA ASN A 76 -3.38 -3.40 8.25
C ASN A 76 -2.15 -3.90 9.03
N GLN A 77 -1.95 -3.31 10.20
CA GLN A 77 -0.87 -3.64 11.14
C GLN A 77 -1.42 -4.40 12.36
N SER A 78 -0.56 -5.08 13.11
CA SER A 78 -0.88 -5.73 14.38
C SER A 78 -1.05 -4.70 15.50
N LYS A 79 -0.24 -3.64 15.47
CA LYS A 79 -0.27 -2.50 16.38
C LYS A 79 -0.79 -1.26 15.68
N ALA A 80 -1.47 -0.39 16.43
CA ALA A 80 -1.90 0.90 15.91
C ALA A 80 -0.68 1.80 15.66
N VAL A 81 -0.70 2.54 14.57
CA VAL A 81 0.30 3.54 14.20
C VAL A 81 -0.33 4.90 14.53
N SER A 82 -0.34 5.24 15.81
CA SER A 82 -1.10 6.37 16.35
C SER A 82 -0.22 7.57 16.71
N THR A 83 1.00 7.64 16.16
CA THR A 83 1.88 8.80 16.31
C THR A 83 2.64 9.06 15.01
N LEU A 84 3.14 10.29 14.84
CA LEU A 84 4.04 10.63 13.74
C LEU A 84 5.29 9.73 13.74
N ASP A 85 5.87 9.49 14.92
CA ASP A 85 7.06 8.65 15.06
C ASP A 85 6.79 7.20 14.64
N ASP A 86 5.63 6.64 14.99
CA ASP A 86 5.26 5.29 14.57
C ASP A 86 5.12 5.21 13.04
N PHE A 87 4.50 6.24 12.43
CA PHE A 87 4.35 6.32 10.98
C PHE A 87 5.71 6.36 10.28
N LEU A 88 6.62 7.24 10.73
CA LEU A 88 7.94 7.38 10.13
C LEU A 88 8.81 6.14 10.33
N LYS A 89 8.73 5.49 11.50
CA LYS A 89 9.41 4.21 11.75
C LYS A 89 8.89 3.10 10.82
N LEU A 90 7.58 3.01 10.64
CA LEU A 90 6.99 2.04 9.72
C LEU A 90 7.41 2.32 8.27
N TYR A 91 7.36 3.58 7.84
CA TYR A 91 7.77 3.97 6.49
C TYR A 91 9.24 3.65 6.21
N ASP A 92 10.14 3.97 7.14
CA ASP A 92 11.57 3.65 7.03
C ASP A 92 11.80 2.13 6.97
N GLN A 93 11.13 1.36 7.83
CA GLN A 93 11.22 -0.10 7.81
C GLN A 93 10.76 -0.68 6.46
N VAL A 94 9.60 -0.27 5.96
CA VAL A 94 9.05 -0.75 4.68
C VAL A 94 9.95 -0.32 3.52
N SER A 95 10.45 0.91 3.54
CA SER A 95 11.37 1.43 2.53
C SER A 95 12.66 0.62 2.45
N ARG A 96 13.20 0.15 3.59
CA ARG A 96 14.37 -0.75 3.66
C ARG A 96 14.07 -2.18 3.17
N ASN A 97 12.83 -2.65 3.33
CA ASN A 97 12.42 -3.99 2.90
C ASN A 97 12.17 -4.09 1.39
N TYR A 98 11.79 -2.98 0.75
CA TYR A 98 11.55 -2.84 -0.68
C TYR A 98 12.55 -1.82 -1.26
N LYS A 99 12.07 -0.66 -1.73
CA LYS A 99 12.90 0.50 -2.09
C LYS A 99 12.16 1.80 -1.73
N PRO A 100 12.81 2.82 -1.16
CA PRO A 100 12.14 4.06 -0.74
C PRO A 100 11.34 4.75 -1.86
N SER A 101 11.86 4.75 -3.08
CA SER A 101 11.27 5.48 -4.22
C SER A 101 10.01 4.88 -4.81
N ILE A 102 9.56 3.71 -4.33
CA ILE A 102 8.40 2.99 -4.89
C ILE A 102 7.35 2.62 -3.84
N VAL A 103 7.58 2.94 -2.56
CA VAL A 103 6.64 2.62 -1.48
C VAL A 103 5.59 3.72 -1.39
N LEU A 104 4.33 3.32 -1.54
CA LEU A 104 3.16 4.18 -1.36
C LEU A 104 2.48 3.79 -0.03
N PRO A 105 2.52 4.63 1.01
CA PRO A 105 1.75 4.38 2.23
C PRO A 105 0.25 4.44 1.91
N GLY A 106 -0.51 3.48 2.45
CA GLY A 106 -1.94 3.33 2.23
C GLY A 106 -2.79 3.68 3.42
N VAL A 107 -3.91 4.38 3.21
CA VAL A 107 -4.93 4.61 4.24
C VAL A 107 -6.26 4.00 3.85
N SER A 108 -7.05 3.60 4.85
CA SER A 108 -8.36 3.01 4.64
C SER A 108 -9.48 3.95 5.08
N THR A 109 -10.58 3.98 4.33
CA THR A 109 -11.85 4.61 4.67
C THR A 109 -12.94 3.58 5.02
N ASP A 110 -12.67 2.29 4.80
CA ASP A 110 -13.51 1.17 5.27
C ASP A 110 -13.69 1.22 6.80
N LYS A 111 -14.95 1.21 7.23
CA LYS A 111 -15.34 1.25 8.65
C LYS A 111 -14.79 0.06 9.44
N LEU A 112 -14.60 -1.10 8.82
CA LEU A 112 -14.05 -2.29 9.48
C LEU A 112 -12.57 -2.14 9.85
N HIS A 113 -11.86 -1.18 9.26
CA HIS A 113 -10.49 -0.84 9.64
C HIS A 113 -10.40 0.33 10.64
N ILE A 114 -11.50 1.06 10.84
CA ILE A 114 -11.60 2.20 11.76
C ILE A 114 -12.21 1.75 13.10
N GLU A 115 -13.13 0.79 13.08
CA GLU A 115 -13.80 0.28 14.26
C GLU A 115 -13.45 -1.20 14.51
N PRO A 116 -13.29 -1.64 15.77
CA PRO A 116 -13.40 -0.87 17.01
C PRO A 116 -12.13 -0.06 17.35
N VAL A 117 -11.02 -0.31 16.66
CA VAL A 117 -9.74 0.36 16.90
C VAL A 117 -9.15 0.79 15.56
N ASP A 118 -9.06 2.10 15.36
CA ASP A 118 -8.40 2.68 14.21
C ASP A 118 -6.89 2.49 14.33
N LYS A 119 -6.35 1.63 13.46
CA LYS A 119 -4.91 1.32 13.45
C LYS A 119 -4.10 2.34 12.66
N MET A 120 -4.75 3.22 11.90
CA MET A 120 -4.12 4.29 11.13
C MET A 120 -5.01 5.54 11.13
N PRO A 121 -5.06 6.29 12.24
CA PRO A 121 -5.86 7.51 12.32
C PRO A 121 -5.47 8.51 11.22
N ARG A 122 -6.49 9.08 10.57
CA ARG A 122 -6.32 9.95 9.38
C ARG A 122 -5.37 11.11 9.66
N GLU A 123 -5.44 11.71 10.85
CA GLU A 123 -4.60 12.83 11.25
C GLU A 123 -3.11 12.48 11.29
N HIS A 124 -2.76 11.28 11.75
CA HIS A 124 -1.37 10.80 11.80
C HIS A 124 -0.87 10.39 10.42
N PHE A 125 -1.75 9.81 9.59
CA PHE A 125 -1.44 9.52 8.20
C PHE A 125 -1.13 10.80 7.41
N ILE A 126 -1.99 11.83 7.53
CA ILE A 126 -1.79 13.13 6.87
C ILE A 126 -0.51 13.80 7.36
N ALA A 127 -0.28 13.85 8.67
CA ALA A 127 0.93 14.44 9.25
C ALA A 127 2.21 13.72 8.77
N GLY A 128 2.18 12.39 8.73
CA GLY A 128 3.27 11.56 8.22
C GLY A 128 3.58 11.82 6.75
N CYS A 129 2.54 11.87 5.90
CA CYS A 129 2.69 12.20 4.48
C CYS A 129 3.26 13.61 4.30
N GLY A 130 2.77 14.59 5.07
CA GLY A 130 3.26 15.96 5.03
C GLY A 130 4.74 16.06 5.39
N HIS A 131 5.17 15.32 6.42
CA HIS A 131 6.59 15.24 6.78
C HIS A 131 7.45 14.63 5.66
N LEU A 132 7.02 13.49 5.09
CA LEU A 132 7.77 12.83 4.02
C LEU A 132 7.88 13.68 2.74
N LEU A 133 6.88 14.51 2.44
CA LEU A 133 6.94 15.46 1.32
C LEU A 133 7.96 16.57 1.55
N GLN A 134 8.04 17.11 2.77
CA GLN A 134 9.03 18.15 3.12
C GLN A 134 10.47 17.69 2.89
N ILE A 135 10.73 16.39 3.06
CA ILE A 135 12.04 15.77 2.83
C ILE A 135 12.15 15.05 1.48
N ALA A 136 11.28 15.37 0.52
CA ALA A 136 11.26 14.82 -0.84
C ALA A 136 11.31 13.28 -0.90
N SER A 137 10.70 12.61 0.07
CA SER A 137 10.77 11.15 0.24
C SER A 137 9.44 10.45 -0.02
N LEU A 138 8.35 11.17 -0.29
CA LEU A 138 7.03 10.59 -0.59
C LEU A 138 6.77 10.55 -2.11
N PRO A 139 6.80 9.38 -2.76
CA PRO A 139 6.48 9.26 -4.18
C PRO A 139 4.97 9.33 -4.49
N GLY A 140 4.11 9.12 -3.49
CA GLY A 140 2.66 9.18 -3.61
C GLY A 140 1.97 8.44 -2.46
N VAL A 141 0.65 8.26 -2.54
CA VAL A 141 -0.18 7.51 -1.58
C VAL A 141 -1.22 6.67 -2.32
N PHE A 142 -1.86 5.72 -1.64
CA PHE A 142 -3.09 5.08 -2.16
C PHE A 142 -4.17 4.98 -1.07
N LEU A 143 -5.42 4.83 -1.50
CA LEU A 143 -6.57 4.69 -0.60
C LEU A 143 -7.35 3.40 -0.84
N TRP A 144 -7.87 2.85 0.25
CA TRP A 144 -8.85 1.77 0.27
C TRP A 144 -10.11 2.21 1.03
N ASN A 145 -11.21 2.54 0.39
CA ASN A 145 -11.50 2.49 -1.04
C ASN A 145 -12.53 3.59 -1.37
N ALA A 146 -12.80 3.77 -2.66
CA ALA A 146 -13.70 4.83 -3.11
C ALA A 146 -15.15 4.63 -2.62
N ASP A 147 -15.63 3.39 -2.53
CA ASP A 147 -16.99 3.08 -2.11
C ASP A 147 -17.26 3.54 -0.67
N ASP A 148 -16.34 3.26 0.25
CA ASP A 148 -16.45 3.66 1.65
C ASP A 148 -16.26 5.18 1.84
N SER A 149 -15.44 5.81 0.99
CA SER A 149 -15.24 7.26 0.97
C SER A 149 -16.47 8.06 0.51
N THR A 150 -17.48 7.39 -0.05
CA THR A 150 -18.76 8.05 -0.39
C THR A 150 -19.54 8.49 0.85
N ILE A 151 -19.27 7.88 2.01
CA ILE A 151 -19.94 8.17 3.27
C ILE A 151 -19.04 9.08 4.12
N PRO A 152 -19.37 10.37 4.26
CA PRO A 152 -18.56 11.29 5.07
C PRO A 152 -18.58 10.89 6.55
N LEU A 153 -17.49 11.21 7.26
CA LEU A 153 -17.50 11.19 8.72
C LEU A 153 -18.51 12.22 9.28
N PRO A 154 -18.99 12.08 10.52
CA PRO A 154 -20.02 12.97 11.09
C PRO A 154 -19.68 14.48 11.06
N ASN A 155 -18.39 14.82 11.01
CA ASN A 155 -17.87 16.19 10.95
C ASN A 155 -17.50 16.66 9.53
N GLU A 156 -17.69 15.82 8.52
CA GLU A 156 -17.39 16.10 7.12
C GLU A 156 -18.68 16.49 6.37
N ASN A 157 -18.61 17.51 5.50
CA ASN A 157 -19.77 18.04 4.79
C ASN A 157 -19.93 17.51 3.36
N LYS A 158 -19.01 16.65 2.91
CA LYS A 158 -19.00 16.08 1.57
C LYS A 158 -18.27 14.74 1.53
N PRO A 159 -18.54 13.88 0.54
CA PRO A 159 -17.72 12.69 0.26
C PRO A 159 -16.26 13.02 -0.08
N PHE A 160 -15.38 12.01 0.01
CA PHE A 160 -13.99 12.07 -0.46
C PHE A 160 -13.09 13.14 0.17
N VAL A 161 -13.39 13.58 1.41
CA VAL A 161 -12.61 14.64 2.08
C VAL A 161 -11.14 14.25 2.27
N LEU A 162 -10.85 12.99 2.62
CA LEU A 162 -9.48 12.53 2.80
C LEU A 162 -8.70 12.55 1.48
N GLU A 163 -9.31 12.10 0.38
CA GLU A 163 -8.73 12.12 -0.96
C GLU A 163 -8.43 13.55 -1.42
N ASP A 164 -9.34 14.50 -1.17
CA ASP A 164 -9.14 15.91 -1.50
C ASP A 164 -7.96 16.52 -0.73
N ILE A 165 -7.86 16.21 0.57
CA ILE A 165 -6.75 16.66 1.42
C ILE A 165 -5.43 16.11 0.89
N LEU A 166 -5.34 14.81 0.62
CA LEU A 166 -4.10 14.16 0.20
C LEU A 166 -3.67 14.58 -1.21
N GLN A 167 -4.62 14.76 -2.14
CA GLN A 167 -4.30 15.32 -3.47
C GLN A 167 -3.79 16.75 -3.37
N SER A 168 -4.44 17.60 -2.56
CA SER A 168 -3.99 18.97 -2.33
C SER A 168 -2.59 19.01 -1.72
N LEU A 169 -2.29 18.08 -0.83
CA LEU A 169 -0.96 17.93 -0.22
C LEU A 169 0.12 17.50 -1.23
N LEU A 170 -0.22 16.62 -2.18
CA LEU A 170 0.72 16.12 -3.20
C LEU A 170 0.99 17.10 -4.35
N ILE A 171 0.04 18.01 -4.63
CA ILE A 171 0.13 18.99 -5.73
C ILE A 171 0.67 20.35 -5.25
N GLY A 172 0.74 20.54 -3.92
CA GLY A 172 1.12 21.79 -3.24
C GLY A 172 2.44 22.41 -3.68
#